data_AF-A0A7C7NFG0-F1
#
_entry.id   AF-A0A7C7NFG0-F1
#
_cell.length_a   1.000
_cell.length_b   1.000
_cell.length_c   1.000
_cell.angle_alpha   90.00
_cell.angle_beta   90.00
_cell.angle_gamma   90.00
#
_symmetry.space_group_name_H-M   'P 1'
#
loop_
_entity.id
_entity.type
_entity.pdbx_description
1 polymer ?
#
loop_
_entity_poly.entity_id
_entity_poly.type
_entity_poly.pdbx_seq_one_letter_code
_entity_poly.pdbx_strand_id
1 'polypeptide(L)'
;EQKGTVIRAVDAMNEVFVQMVWVVMKAMPVFVFALMAGQIVKAAGSDPEHFQQLLTFLLRYSAVVILGLGIMAFLVYPTIIALFVKKMTWRKFMSGMRDAQITAFSTSSSVATLPVTMKCVEEKLGVSERSSSFVLPIGATVNMDGTSLYQAIAVVALAQFHMVDLSIAQQMVIVLTATLASIGAAAVPSAGLVLMIIVLESVGLNPAWIALIFPVDRILDMCRTVVNVTGDGTVCTLVASSEGELNA
;
A
#
# COMPACT_ATOMS: atom_id res chain seq x y z
N GLU A 1 33.80 -7.44 -18.09
CA GLU A 1 32.89 -7.39 -19.26
C GLU A 1 31.62 -8.23 -19.12
N GLN A 2 31.67 -9.53 -18.81
CA GLN A 2 30.48 -10.39 -18.78
C GLN A 2 29.36 -9.98 -17.78
N LYS A 3 29.71 -9.46 -16.59
CA LYS A 3 28.72 -8.91 -15.64
C LYS A 3 27.88 -7.77 -16.25
N GLY A 4 28.50 -6.93 -17.08
CA GLY A 4 27.81 -5.80 -17.72
C GLY A 4 26.84 -6.21 -18.84
N THR A 5 26.98 -7.41 -19.39
CA THR A 5 26.01 -7.95 -20.37
C THR A 5 24.79 -8.50 -19.65
N VAL A 6 24.98 -9.19 -18.52
CA VAL A 6 23.87 -9.71 -17.70
C VAL A 6 23.06 -8.56 -17.08
N ILE A 7 23.73 -7.55 -16.53
CA ILE A 7 23.06 -6.37 -15.96
C ILE A 7 22.22 -5.66 -17.03
N ARG A 8 22.78 -5.39 -18.22
CA ARG A 8 22.03 -4.77 -19.33
C ARG A 8 20.84 -5.61 -19.81
N ALA A 9 20.96 -6.93 -19.80
CA ALA A 9 19.85 -7.81 -20.15
C ALA A 9 18.72 -7.74 -19.11
N VAL A 10 19.06 -7.71 -17.81
CA VAL A 10 18.10 -7.55 -16.72
C VAL A 10 17.45 -6.17 -16.76
N ASP A 11 18.21 -5.11 -17.01
CA ASP A 11 17.68 -3.75 -17.14
C ASP A 11 16.71 -3.63 -18.33
N ALA A 12 17.07 -4.18 -19.49
CA ALA A 12 16.21 -4.20 -20.67
C ALA A 12 14.91 -5.00 -20.40
N MET A 13 15.00 -6.12 -19.68
CA MET A 13 13.81 -6.86 -19.25
C MET A 13 12.94 -6.04 -18.30
N ASN A 14 13.54 -5.38 -17.32
CA ASN A 14 12.81 -4.52 -16.38
C ASN A 14 12.08 -3.40 -17.15
N GLU A 15 12.71 -2.81 -18.16
CA GLU A 15 12.10 -1.77 -18.98
C GLU A 15 10.90 -2.30 -19.80
N VAL A 16 10.99 -3.53 -20.32
CA VAL A 16 9.84 -4.21 -20.96
C VAL A 16 8.71 -4.45 -19.96
N PHE A 17 9.01 -4.92 -18.74
CA PHE A 17 8.01 -5.09 -17.69
C PHE A 17 7.30 -3.77 -17.35
N VAL A 18 8.04 -2.66 -17.23
CA VAL A 18 7.46 -1.34 -17.01
C VAL A 18 6.51 -0.94 -18.14
N GLN A 19 6.85 -1.22 -19.41
CA GLN A 19 5.95 -0.95 -20.54
C GLN A 19 4.69 -1.82 -20.50
N MET A 20 4.78 -3.10 -20.11
CA MET A 20 3.61 -3.96 -19.95
C MET A 20 2.67 -3.44 -18.86
N VAL A 21 3.20 -2.95 -17.75
CA VAL A 21 2.42 -2.31 -16.69
C VAL A 21 1.67 -1.08 -17.21
N TRP A 22 2.31 -0.24 -18.04
CA TRP A 22 1.65 0.92 -18.66
C TRP A 22 0.45 0.55 -19.55
N VAL A 23 0.52 -0.57 -20.26
CA VAL A 23 -0.60 -1.06 -21.08
C VAL A 23 -1.76 -1.51 -20.21
N VAL A 24 -1.49 -2.29 -19.16
CA VAL A 24 -2.49 -2.73 -18.19
C VAL A 24 -3.13 -1.53 -17.50
N MET A 25 -2.36 -0.47 -17.21
CA MET A 25 -2.86 0.76 -16.59
C MET A 25 -3.91 1.49 -17.41
N LYS A 26 -3.79 1.50 -18.74
CA LYS A 26 -4.82 2.09 -19.61
C LYS A 26 -6.14 1.31 -19.55
N ALA A 27 -6.08 -0.01 -19.35
CA ALA A 27 -7.26 -0.86 -19.23
C ALA A 27 -7.84 -0.92 -17.81
N MET A 28 -7.08 -0.49 -16.81
CA MET A 28 -7.41 -0.66 -15.40
C MET A 28 -8.73 0.01 -14.97
N PRO A 29 -9.09 1.23 -15.41
CA PRO A 29 -10.36 1.85 -15.04
C PRO A 29 -11.58 1.02 -15.49
N VAL A 30 -11.51 0.42 -16.68
CA VAL A 30 -12.57 -0.45 -17.22
C VAL A 30 -12.65 -1.75 -16.44
N PHE A 31 -11.50 -2.34 -16.12
CA PHE A 31 -11.42 -3.60 -15.37
C PHE A 31 -11.98 -3.46 -13.95
N VAL A 32 -11.61 -2.38 -13.26
CA VAL A 32 -12.10 -2.03 -11.92
C VAL A 32 -13.60 -1.76 -11.96
N PHE A 33 -14.09 -0.99 -12.93
CA PHE A 33 -15.52 -0.73 -13.08
C PHE A 33 -16.32 -2.03 -13.31
N ALA A 34 -15.86 -2.90 -14.20
CA ALA A 34 -16.51 -4.18 -14.50
C ALA A 34 -16.50 -5.13 -13.30
N LEU A 35 -15.38 -5.20 -12.55
CA LEU A 35 -15.28 -5.98 -11.32
C LEU A 35 -16.23 -5.47 -10.25
N MET A 36 -16.25 -4.15 -10.00
CA MET A 36 -17.17 -3.55 -9.04
C MET A 36 -18.62 -3.83 -9.44
N ALA A 37 -19.00 -3.54 -10.68
CA ALA A 37 -20.35 -3.78 -11.18
C ALA A 37 -20.77 -5.25 -11.03
N GLY A 38 -19.90 -6.20 -11.38
CA GLY A 38 -20.19 -7.63 -11.26
C GLY A 38 -20.34 -8.10 -9.81
N GLN A 39 -19.53 -7.59 -8.88
CA GLN A 39 -19.62 -7.93 -7.47
C GLN A 39 -20.81 -7.27 -6.78
N ILE A 40 -21.11 -6.03 -7.14
CA ILE A 40 -22.28 -5.26 -6.72
C ILE A 40 -23.57 -6.01 -7.12
N VAL A 41 -23.67 -6.48 -8.37
CA VAL A 41 -24.82 -7.28 -8.84
C VAL A 41 -24.92 -8.62 -8.11
N LYS A 42 -23.79 -9.29 -7.84
CA LYS A 42 -23.79 -10.57 -7.09
C LYS A 42 -24.17 -10.39 -5.62
N ALA A 43 -23.76 -9.29 -4.99
CA ALA A 43 -24.03 -9.01 -3.58
C ALA A 43 -25.43 -8.40 -3.36
N ALA A 44 -26.00 -7.72 -4.35
CA ALA A 44 -27.32 -7.11 -4.28
C ALA A 44 -28.48 -8.10 -4.18
N GLY A 45 -28.37 -9.26 -4.82
CA GLY A 45 -29.54 -10.12 -5.06
C GLY A 45 -30.68 -9.32 -5.73
N SER A 46 -31.93 -9.64 -5.40
CA SER A 46 -33.13 -8.98 -5.92
C SER A 46 -33.76 -7.96 -4.97
N ASP A 47 -33.07 -7.58 -3.88
CA ASP A 47 -33.66 -6.77 -2.80
C ASP A 47 -33.00 -5.36 -2.69
N PRO A 48 -33.67 -4.28 -3.14
CA PRO A 48 -33.07 -2.95 -3.31
C PRO A 48 -32.58 -2.27 -2.02
N GLU A 49 -33.17 -2.58 -0.86
CA GLU A 49 -32.81 -1.92 0.40
C GLU A 49 -31.46 -2.40 0.96
N HIS A 50 -31.22 -3.72 0.93
CA HIS A 50 -29.94 -4.31 1.31
C HIS A 50 -28.81 -3.83 0.42
N PHE A 51 -29.11 -3.61 -0.86
CA PHE A 51 -28.16 -3.05 -1.81
C PHE A 51 -27.69 -1.65 -1.42
N GLN A 52 -28.62 -0.76 -1.06
CA GLN A 52 -28.30 0.61 -0.67
C GLN A 52 -27.46 0.66 0.61
N GLN A 53 -27.77 -0.21 1.58
CA GLN A 53 -27.00 -0.33 2.82
C GLN A 53 -25.56 -0.79 2.55
N LEU A 54 -25.38 -1.85 1.75
CA LEU A 54 -24.07 -2.36 1.38
C LEU A 54 -23.25 -1.32 0.62
N LEU A 55 -23.84 -0.67 -0.37
CA LEU A 55 -23.14 0.35 -1.16
C LEU A 55 -22.71 1.53 -0.28
N THR A 56 -23.59 1.99 0.61
CA THR A 56 -23.27 3.06 1.56
C THR A 56 -22.14 2.67 2.50
N PHE A 57 -22.16 1.44 3.01
CA PHE A 57 -21.08 0.88 3.82
C PHE A 57 -19.75 0.90 3.05
N LEU A 58 -19.72 0.34 1.83
CA LEU A 58 -18.51 0.25 1.02
C LEU A 58 -17.92 1.62 0.68
N LEU A 59 -18.76 2.60 0.36
CA LEU A 59 -18.32 3.97 0.08
C LEU A 59 -17.72 4.63 1.32
N ARG A 60 -18.38 4.52 2.48
CA ARG A 60 -17.90 5.10 3.74
C ARG A 60 -16.59 4.44 4.19
N TYR A 61 -16.55 3.12 4.17
CA TYR A 61 -15.36 2.33 4.48
C TYR A 61 -14.19 2.73 3.56
N SER A 62 -14.41 2.74 2.24
CA SER A 62 -13.37 3.11 1.28
C SER A 62 -12.88 4.54 1.48
N ALA A 63 -13.78 5.48 1.77
CA ALA A 63 -13.44 6.87 2.05
C ALA A 63 -12.56 7.01 3.30
N VAL A 64 -12.87 6.27 4.38
CA VAL A 64 -12.09 6.28 5.63
C VAL A 64 -10.69 5.67 5.40
N VAL A 65 -10.60 4.57 4.66
CA VAL A 65 -9.29 3.98 4.28
C VAL A 65 -8.47 4.97 3.45
N ILE A 66 -9.05 5.53 2.39
CA ILE A 66 -8.35 6.49 1.52
C ILE A 66 -7.91 7.73 2.30
N LEU A 67 -8.75 8.21 3.22
CA LEU A 67 -8.40 9.33 4.09
C LEU A 67 -7.21 8.99 4.99
N GLY A 68 -7.22 7.83 5.65
CA GLY A 68 -6.11 7.37 6.49
C GLY A 68 -4.80 7.23 5.71
N LEU A 69 -4.86 6.59 4.54
CA LEU A 69 -3.73 6.45 3.62
C LEU A 69 -3.22 7.82 3.13
N GLY A 70 -4.15 8.75 2.83
CA GLY A 70 -3.83 10.12 2.44
C GLY A 70 -3.14 10.90 3.55
N ILE A 71 -3.58 10.74 4.81
CA ILE A 71 -2.91 11.32 5.98
C ILE A 71 -1.48 10.79 6.08
N MET A 72 -1.27 9.48 5.91
CA MET A 72 0.08 8.90 5.91
C MET A 72 0.97 9.51 4.82
N ALA A 73 0.49 9.48 3.56
CA ALA A 73 1.25 9.91 2.40
C ALA A 73 1.53 11.42 2.33
N PHE A 74 0.58 12.27 2.76
CA PHE A 74 0.65 13.72 2.56
C PHE A 74 0.91 14.51 3.85
N LEU A 75 0.69 13.91 5.02
CA LEU A 75 0.95 14.56 6.31
C LEU A 75 2.08 13.87 7.07
N VAL A 76 1.96 12.58 7.37
CA VAL A 76 2.90 11.88 8.27
C VAL A 76 4.31 11.80 7.66
N TYR A 77 4.47 11.15 6.49
CA TYR A 77 5.79 11.00 5.88
C TYR A 77 6.43 12.33 5.47
N PRO A 78 5.71 13.28 4.83
CA PRO A 78 6.25 14.60 4.54
C PRO A 78 6.72 15.36 5.78
N THR A 79 6.00 15.23 6.90
CA THR A 79 6.38 15.86 8.18
C THR A 79 7.63 15.21 8.74
N ILE A 80 7.76 13.87 8.69
CA ILE A 80 8.98 13.18 9.12
C ILE A 80 10.18 13.68 8.31
N ILE A 81 10.08 13.74 6.98
CA ILE A 81 11.16 14.28 6.14
C ILE A 81 11.49 15.73 6.50
N ALA A 82 10.48 16.60 6.62
CA ALA A 82 10.69 18.01 6.88
C ALA A 82 11.33 18.28 8.25
N LEU A 83 11.03 17.46 9.27
CA LEU A 83 11.56 17.64 10.62
C LEU A 83 12.93 17.00 10.82
N PHE A 84 13.17 15.83 10.23
CA PHE A 84 14.37 15.03 10.54
C PHE A 84 15.44 15.06 9.44
N VAL A 85 15.11 15.42 8.20
CA VAL A 85 16.06 15.44 7.07
C VAL A 85 16.36 16.88 6.67
N LYS A 86 17.35 17.50 7.33
CA LYS A 86 17.68 18.93 7.15
C LYS A 86 17.98 19.36 5.71
N LYS A 87 18.52 18.45 4.87
CA LYS A 87 18.87 18.73 3.47
C LYS A 87 17.71 18.49 2.48
N MET A 88 16.54 18.06 2.95
CA MET A 88 15.42 17.66 2.11
C MET A 88 14.15 18.44 2.46
N THR A 89 13.53 19.06 1.46
CA THR A 89 12.19 19.61 1.63
C THR A 89 11.15 18.53 1.31
N TRP A 90 9.99 18.60 1.95
CA TRP A 90 8.89 17.68 1.65
C TRP A 90 8.49 17.72 0.17
N ARG A 91 8.58 18.88 -0.48
CA ARG A 91 8.27 19.04 -1.92
C ARG A 91 9.28 18.28 -2.78
N LYS A 92 10.58 18.41 -2.49
CA LYS A 92 11.63 17.67 -3.20
C LYS A 92 11.41 16.18 -3.03
N PHE A 93 11.15 15.71 -1.82
CA PHE A 93 10.84 14.31 -1.53
C PHE A 93 9.65 13.77 -2.35
N MET A 94 8.48 14.43 -2.27
CA MET A 94 7.29 14.01 -2.99
C MET A 94 7.49 14.04 -4.51
N SER A 95 8.22 15.05 -5.03
CA SER A 95 8.53 15.12 -6.45
C SER A 95 9.49 14.03 -6.91
N GLY A 96 10.48 13.65 -6.07
CA GLY A 96 11.44 12.60 -6.38
C GLY A 96 10.80 11.21 -6.37
N MET A 97 9.88 10.97 -5.46
CA MET A 97 9.17 9.68 -5.33
C MET A 97 8.04 9.48 -6.34
N ARG A 98 7.66 10.50 -7.12
CA ARG A 98 6.46 10.47 -7.98
C ARG A 98 6.38 9.27 -8.90
N ASP A 99 7.48 8.92 -9.57
CA ASP A 99 7.47 7.81 -10.53
C ASP A 99 7.31 6.46 -9.81
N ALA A 100 7.97 6.28 -8.67
CA ALA A 100 7.78 5.10 -7.82
C ALA A 100 6.33 5.02 -7.30
N GLN A 101 5.72 6.13 -6.91
CA GLN A 101 4.32 6.18 -6.48
C GLN A 101 3.35 5.80 -7.61
N ILE A 102 3.53 6.34 -8.81
CA ILE A 102 2.70 6.00 -9.97
C ILE A 102 2.88 4.52 -10.33
N THR A 103 4.11 4.01 -10.34
CA THR A 103 4.38 2.59 -10.58
C THR A 103 3.76 1.71 -9.50
N ALA A 104 3.88 2.05 -8.21
CA ALA A 104 3.27 1.33 -7.09
C ALA A 104 1.74 1.26 -7.20
N PHE A 105 1.11 2.39 -7.51
CA PHE A 105 -0.33 2.44 -7.77
C PHE A 105 -0.70 1.45 -8.89
N SER A 106 0.13 1.42 -9.93
CA SER A 106 -0.12 0.62 -11.13
C SER A 106 0.07 -0.88 -10.95
N THR A 107 1.19 -1.27 -10.34
CA THR A 107 1.56 -2.66 -10.13
C THR A 107 0.82 -3.27 -8.96
N SER A 108 0.46 -2.46 -7.95
CA SER A 108 -0.05 -2.92 -6.66
C SER A 108 0.90 -3.93 -5.99
N SER A 109 2.20 -3.77 -6.21
CA SER A 109 3.25 -4.59 -5.59
C SER A 109 4.48 -3.74 -5.27
N SER A 110 4.85 -3.68 -3.99
CA SER A 110 6.05 -2.96 -3.53
C SER A 110 7.33 -3.57 -4.13
N VAL A 111 7.41 -4.90 -4.23
CA VAL A 111 8.57 -5.60 -4.80
C VAL A 111 8.68 -5.36 -6.31
N ALA A 112 7.57 -5.35 -7.05
CA ALA A 112 7.60 -5.02 -8.48
C ALA A 112 8.03 -3.57 -8.73
N THR A 113 7.76 -2.67 -7.78
CA THR A 113 8.13 -1.26 -7.87
C THR A 113 9.54 -0.96 -7.35
N LEU A 114 10.16 -1.89 -6.61
CA LEU A 114 11.46 -1.72 -5.96
C LEU A 114 12.55 -1.14 -6.88
N PRO A 115 12.75 -1.62 -8.14
CA PRO A 115 13.76 -1.04 -9.01
C PRO A 115 13.51 0.45 -9.34
N VAL A 116 12.25 0.83 -9.53
CA VAL A 116 11.85 2.23 -9.78
C VAL A 116 12.04 3.08 -8.52
N THR A 117 11.75 2.50 -7.34
CA THR A 117 11.99 3.15 -6.04
C THR A 117 13.47 3.41 -5.81
N MET A 118 14.34 2.42 -6.02
CA MET A 118 15.80 2.58 -5.89
C MET A 118 16.32 3.70 -6.79
N LYS A 119 15.93 3.69 -8.07
CA LYS A 119 16.28 4.75 -9.01
C LYS A 119 15.79 6.14 -8.55
N CYS A 120 14.57 6.24 -8.04
CA CYS A 120 14.04 7.51 -7.54
C CYS A 120 14.81 8.04 -6.34
N VAL A 121 15.12 7.20 -5.34
CA VAL A 121 15.84 7.66 -4.14
C VAL A 121 17.30 8.00 -4.46
N GLU A 122 17.95 7.25 -5.35
CA GLU A 122 19.35 7.46 -5.72
C GLU A 122 19.49 8.71 -6.62
N GLU A 123 18.79 8.74 -7.75
CA GLU A 123 19.00 9.78 -8.77
C GLU A 123 18.31 11.11 -8.43
N LYS A 124 17.16 11.08 -7.73
CA LYS A 124 16.36 12.29 -7.48
C LYS A 124 16.42 12.78 -6.04
N LEU A 125 16.62 11.88 -5.08
CA LEU A 125 16.74 12.25 -3.66
C LEU A 125 18.19 12.26 -3.17
N GLY A 126 19.15 11.74 -3.95
CA GLY A 126 20.57 11.77 -3.62
C GLY A 126 20.96 10.79 -2.51
N VAL A 127 20.20 9.71 -2.33
CA VAL A 127 20.54 8.63 -1.40
C VAL A 127 21.64 7.76 -2.02
N SER A 128 22.61 7.30 -1.22
CA SER A 128 23.65 6.38 -1.69
C SER A 128 23.08 5.01 -2.11
N GLU A 129 23.75 4.34 -3.04
CA GLU A 129 23.46 2.94 -3.41
C GLU A 129 23.56 2.00 -2.21
N ARG A 130 24.46 2.29 -1.26
CA ARG A 130 24.66 1.47 -0.05
C ARG A 130 23.43 1.51 0.85
N SER A 131 22.87 2.69 1.09
CA SER A 131 21.66 2.86 1.90
C SER A 131 20.41 2.33 1.18
N SER A 132 20.26 2.63 -0.11
CA SER A 132 19.10 2.17 -0.91
C SER A 132 19.04 0.65 -1.05
N SER A 133 20.17 0.00 -1.37
CA SER A 133 20.27 -1.45 -1.60
C SER A 133 20.09 -2.28 -0.32
N PHE A 134 20.23 -1.66 0.85
CA PHE A 134 19.97 -2.33 2.12
C PHE A 134 18.55 -2.05 2.62
N VAL A 135 18.15 -0.79 2.70
CA VAL A 135 16.90 -0.39 3.35
C VAL A 135 15.68 -0.74 2.50
N LEU A 136 15.70 -0.47 1.19
CA LEU A 136 14.51 -0.64 0.35
C LEU A 136 14.09 -2.10 0.14
N PRO A 137 15.00 -3.08 -0.09
CA PRO A 137 14.59 -4.48 -0.20
C PRO A 137 13.97 -5.03 1.09
N ILE A 138 14.48 -4.61 2.26
CA ILE A 138 13.90 -4.98 3.56
C ILE A 138 12.54 -4.30 3.72
N GLY A 139 12.47 -3.00 3.46
CA GLY A 139 11.25 -2.18 3.54
C GLY A 139 10.11 -2.75 2.70
N ALA A 140 10.38 -3.12 1.45
CA ALA A 140 9.38 -3.66 0.53
C ALA A 140 8.67 -4.93 1.01
N THR A 141 9.20 -5.60 2.05
CA THR A 141 8.58 -6.77 2.69
C THR A 141 8.07 -6.50 4.10
N VAL A 142 8.82 -5.75 4.91
CA VAL A 142 8.53 -5.55 6.33
C VAL A 142 7.65 -4.33 6.58
N ASN A 143 7.86 -3.26 5.81
CA ASN A 143 7.21 -1.98 5.99
C ASN A 143 5.91 -1.92 5.18
N MET A 144 4.84 -2.38 5.83
CA MET A 144 3.51 -2.49 5.24
C MET A 144 2.48 -1.62 5.98
N ASP A 145 2.83 -0.36 6.25
CA ASP A 145 1.98 0.64 6.94
C ASP A 145 0.57 0.78 6.34
N GLY A 146 0.46 0.83 5.03
CA GLY A 146 -0.82 0.88 4.33
C GLY A 146 -1.64 -0.39 4.53
N THR A 147 -0.99 -1.55 4.66
CA THR A 147 -1.65 -2.83 4.93
C THR A 147 -2.17 -2.90 6.35
N SER A 148 -1.36 -2.51 7.35
CA SER A 148 -1.78 -2.53 8.76
C SER A 148 -2.92 -1.54 9.02
N LEU A 149 -2.85 -0.32 8.45
CA LEU A 149 -3.90 0.68 8.53
C LEU A 149 -5.20 0.19 7.90
N TYR A 150 -5.12 -0.38 6.70
CA TYR A 150 -6.28 -0.96 6.02
C TYR A 150 -6.91 -2.08 6.84
N GLN A 151 -6.11 -3.00 7.38
CA GLN A 151 -6.61 -4.13 8.18
C GLN A 151 -7.31 -3.65 9.45
N ALA A 152 -6.73 -2.70 10.17
CA ALA A 152 -7.34 -2.16 11.38
C ALA A 152 -8.69 -1.48 11.08
N ILE A 153 -8.74 -0.63 10.06
CA ILE A 153 -9.99 0.05 9.65
C ILE A 153 -11.03 -0.96 9.19
N ALA A 154 -10.64 -1.95 8.39
CA ALA A 154 -11.54 -2.97 7.87
C ALA A 154 -12.19 -3.79 8.98
N VAL A 155 -11.42 -4.24 9.97
CA VAL A 155 -11.96 -5.05 11.07
C VAL A 155 -12.94 -4.24 11.91
N VAL A 156 -12.63 -2.98 12.23
CA VAL A 156 -13.57 -2.12 12.97
C VAL A 156 -14.82 -1.83 12.14
N ALA A 157 -14.67 -1.55 10.84
CA ALA A 157 -15.80 -1.28 9.95
C ALA A 157 -16.72 -2.50 9.81
N LEU A 158 -16.16 -3.71 9.68
CA LEU A 158 -16.93 -4.95 9.59
C LEU A 158 -17.66 -5.25 10.91
N ALA A 159 -17.01 -5.04 12.06
CA ALA A 159 -17.68 -5.14 13.36
C ALA A 159 -18.86 -4.18 13.47
N GLN A 160 -18.68 -2.91 13.05
CA GLN A 160 -19.75 -1.91 13.02
C GLN A 160 -20.88 -2.29 12.07
N PHE A 161 -20.56 -2.82 10.88
CA PHE A 161 -21.57 -3.28 9.92
C PHE A 161 -22.44 -4.41 10.48
N HIS A 162 -21.84 -5.30 11.25
CA HIS A 162 -22.53 -6.39 11.94
C HIS A 162 -23.07 -6.03 13.33
N MET A 163 -23.08 -4.74 13.68
CA MET A 163 -23.58 -4.24 14.98
C MET A 163 -22.89 -4.90 16.19
N VAL A 164 -21.60 -5.22 16.05
CA VAL A 164 -20.77 -5.76 17.13
C VAL A 164 -19.96 -4.64 17.76
N ASP A 165 -20.21 -4.40 19.04
CA ASP A 165 -19.45 -3.43 19.83
C ASP A 165 -18.08 -3.99 20.20
N LEU A 166 -17.02 -3.31 19.75
CA LEU A 166 -15.65 -3.64 20.10
C LEU A 166 -15.20 -2.84 21.31
N SER A 167 -14.81 -3.55 22.37
CA SER A 167 -14.15 -2.94 23.52
C SER A 167 -12.82 -2.30 23.13
N ILE A 168 -12.35 -1.33 23.93
CA ILE A 168 -11.04 -0.68 23.72
C ILE A 168 -9.91 -1.72 23.72
N ALA A 169 -10.00 -2.75 24.57
CA ALA A 169 -9.02 -3.83 24.60
C ALA A 169 -8.97 -4.60 23.26
N GLN A 170 -10.13 -4.94 22.69
CA GLN A 170 -10.20 -5.58 21.36
C GLN A 170 -9.65 -4.67 20.26
N GLN A 171 -9.93 -3.36 20.31
CA GLN A 171 -9.37 -2.41 19.33
C GLN A 171 -7.85 -2.33 19.41
N MET A 172 -7.26 -2.37 20.62
CA MET A 172 -5.81 -2.44 20.80
C MET A 172 -5.22 -3.76 20.27
N VAL A 173 -5.91 -4.88 20.49
CA VAL A 173 -5.52 -6.18 19.92
C VAL A 173 -5.53 -6.11 18.40
N ILE A 174 -6.56 -5.53 17.77
CA ILE A 174 -6.65 -5.36 16.31
C ILE A 174 -5.47 -4.57 15.78
N VAL A 175 -5.11 -3.44 16.40
CA VAL A 175 -3.97 -2.62 15.95
C VAL A 175 -2.66 -3.41 16.04
N LEU A 176 -2.45 -4.11 17.16
CA LEU A 176 -1.24 -4.91 17.36
C LEU A 176 -1.16 -6.07 16.36
N THR A 177 -2.24 -6.83 16.21
CA THR A 177 -2.27 -8.00 15.32
C THR A 177 -2.19 -7.59 13.86
N ALA A 178 -2.85 -6.51 13.44
CA ALA A 178 -2.71 -5.96 12.10
C ALA A 178 -1.27 -5.51 11.79
N THR A 179 -0.60 -4.86 12.75
CA THR A 179 0.81 -4.43 12.58
C THR A 179 1.77 -5.62 12.49
N LEU A 180 1.56 -6.65 13.31
CA LEU A 180 2.39 -7.86 13.26
C LEU A 180 2.10 -8.68 12.00
N ALA A 181 0.83 -8.82 11.62
CA ALA A 181 0.41 -9.54 10.42
C ALA A 181 0.91 -8.87 9.15
N SER A 182 0.99 -7.53 9.12
CA SER A 182 1.46 -6.80 7.93
C SER A 182 2.93 -7.08 7.60
N ILE A 183 3.77 -7.45 8.58
CA ILE A 183 5.15 -7.89 8.33
C ILE A 183 5.17 -9.24 7.58
N GLY A 184 4.21 -10.11 7.87
CA GLY A 184 4.07 -11.43 7.24
C GLY A 184 3.36 -11.39 5.87
N ALA A 185 2.94 -10.23 5.41
CA ALA A 185 2.29 -10.08 4.12
C ALA A 185 3.28 -10.25 2.98
N ALA A 186 2.95 -11.14 2.04
CA ALA A 186 3.65 -11.16 0.77
C ALA A 186 3.37 -9.83 0.05
N ALA A 187 4.40 -9.22 -0.53
CA ALA A 187 4.30 -7.95 -1.26
C ALA A 187 3.69 -8.14 -2.67
N VAL A 188 2.58 -8.87 -2.74
CA VAL A 188 1.84 -9.23 -3.96
C VAL A 188 0.38 -8.80 -3.84
N PRO A 189 -0.30 -8.55 -4.97
CA PRO A 189 -1.66 -8.01 -4.96
C PRO A 189 -2.63 -8.85 -4.11
N SER A 190 -3.52 -8.16 -3.40
CA SER A 190 -4.57 -8.75 -2.55
C SER A 190 -4.12 -9.70 -1.42
N ALA A 191 -2.82 -9.82 -1.11
CA ALA A 191 -2.33 -10.62 0.01
C ALA A 191 -2.88 -10.14 1.38
N GLY A 192 -3.14 -8.84 1.50
CA GLY A 192 -3.67 -8.22 2.72
C GLY A 192 -5.05 -8.72 3.15
N LEU A 193 -5.88 -9.21 2.21
CA LEU A 193 -7.21 -9.78 2.50
C LEU A 193 -7.12 -11.11 3.23
N VAL A 194 -6.19 -11.98 2.82
CA VAL A 194 -6.01 -13.30 3.45
C VAL A 194 -5.53 -13.14 4.89
N LEU A 195 -4.61 -12.21 5.12
CA LEU A 195 -4.10 -11.93 6.45
C LEU A 195 -5.11 -11.25 7.38
N MET A 196 -6.15 -10.64 6.82
CA MET A 196 -7.23 -10.06 7.63
C MET A 196 -8.01 -11.12 8.41
N ILE A 197 -8.04 -12.37 7.92
CA ILE A 197 -8.63 -13.50 8.65
C ILE A 197 -8.02 -13.61 10.05
N ILE A 198 -6.69 -13.54 10.13
CA ILE A 198 -5.96 -13.64 11.41
C ILE A 198 -6.37 -12.49 12.35
N VAL A 199 -6.52 -11.28 11.82
CA VAL A 199 -6.90 -10.10 12.60
C VAL A 199 -8.34 -10.22 13.11
N LEU A 200 -9.28 -10.67 12.27
CA LEU A 200 -10.68 -10.92 12.67
C LEU A 200 -10.77 -11.99 13.75
N GLU A 201 -10.09 -13.12 13.57
CA GLU A 201 -10.09 -14.23 14.53
C GLU A 201 -9.46 -13.82 15.87
N SER A 202 -8.46 -12.95 15.86
CA SER A 202 -7.78 -12.48 17.09
C SER A 202 -8.71 -11.79 18.08
N VAL A 203 -9.86 -11.28 17.61
CA VAL A 203 -10.90 -10.66 18.43
C VAL A 203 -12.23 -11.41 18.41
N GLY A 204 -12.23 -12.64 17.88
CA GLY A 204 -13.40 -13.53 17.85
C GLY A 204 -14.46 -13.17 16.81
N LEU A 205 -14.10 -12.40 15.78
CA LEU A 205 -15.01 -12.04 14.69
C LEU A 205 -14.99 -13.08 13.57
N ASN A 206 -16.06 -13.11 12.78
CA ASN A 206 -16.20 -14.09 11.69
C ASN A 206 -15.29 -13.73 10.49
N PRO A 207 -14.36 -14.61 10.09
CA PRO A 207 -13.48 -14.39 8.95
C PRO A 207 -14.20 -14.20 7.62
N ALA A 208 -15.38 -14.78 7.45
CA ALA A 208 -16.14 -14.71 6.20
C ALA A 208 -16.59 -13.28 5.86
N TRP A 209 -16.57 -12.35 6.83
CA TRP A 209 -16.93 -10.95 6.63
C TRP A 209 -16.02 -10.23 5.63
N ILE A 210 -14.81 -10.72 5.37
CA ILE A 210 -13.92 -10.15 4.34
C ILE A 210 -14.56 -10.14 2.95
N ALA A 211 -15.52 -11.04 2.67
CA ALA A 211 -16.22 -11.10 1.40
C ALA A 211 -17.00 -9.80 1.10
N LEU A 212 -17.43 -9.07 2.13
CA LEU A 212 -18.17 -7.81 1.98
C LEU A 212 -17.30 -6.73 1.34
N ILE A 213 -16.03 -6.62 1.73
CA ILE A 213 -15.11 -5.56 1.27
C ILE A 213 -14.30 -5.95 0.03
N PHE A 214 -14.35 -7.23 -0.38
CA PHE A 214 -13.73 -7.73 -1.60
C PHE A 214 -13.98 -6.87 -2.86
N PRO A 215 -15.20 -6.33 -3.11
CA PRO A 215 -15.49 -5.55 -4.31
C PRO A 215 -14.64 -4.29 -4.47
N VAL A 216 -14.24 -3.67 -3.35
CA VAL A 216 -13.48 -2.41 -3.34
C VAL A 216 -11.98 -2.62 -3.07
N ASP A 217 -11.58 -3.82 -2.61
CA ASP A 217 -10.20 -4.09 -2.22
C ASP A 217 -9.20 -3.77 -3.32
N ARG A 218 -9.53 -4.06 -4.58
CA ARG A 218 -8.59 -3.85 -5.69
C ARG A 218 -8.12 -2.40 -5.79
N ILE A 219 -9.02 -1.43 -5.62
CA ILE A 219 -8.68 0.01 -5.67
C ILE A 219 -7.89 0.39 -4.42
N LEU A 220 -8.36 -0.05 -3.26
CA LEU A 220 -7.70 0.24 -1.99
C LEU A 220 -6.27 -0.33 -1.96
N ASP A 221 -6.04 -1.50 -2.56
CA ASP A 221 -4.73 -2.14 -2.69
C ASP A 221 -3.71 -1.27 -3.43
N MET A 222 -4.15 -0.61 -4.50
CA MET A 222 -3.33 0.33 -5.25
C MET A 222 -2.87 1.46 -4.34
N CYS A 223 -3.81 2.04 -3.58
CA CYS A 223 -3.51 3.12 -2.64
C CYS A 223 -2.59 2.66 -1.49
N ARG A 224 -2.81 1.46 -0.93
CA ARG A 224 -1.96 0.88 0.12
C ARG A 224 -0.52 0.74 -0.35
N THR A 225 -0.33 0.22 -1.56
CA THR A 225 1.00 0.00 -2.14
C THR A 225 1.74 1.33 -2.31
N VAL A 226 1.05 2.40 -2.74
CA VAL A 226 1.64 3.74 -2.82
C VAL A 226 2.15 4.22 -1.47
N VAL A 227 1.36 4.03 -0.41
CA VAL A 227 1.74 4.43 0.96
C VAL A 227 2.96 3.63 1.43
N ASN A 228 2.96 2.31 1.25
CA ASN A 228 4.09 1.45 1.63
C ASN A 228 5.40 1.89 0.95
N VAL A 229 5.37 2.07 -0.38
CA VAL A 229 6.54 2.51 -1.15
C VAL A 229 6.99 3.92 -0.77
N THR A 230 6.05 4.81 -0.42
CA THR A 230 6.38 6.16 0.07
C THR A 230 7.03 6.10 1.45
N GLY A 231 6.55 5.20 2.32
CA GLY A 231 7.17 4.90 3.62
C GLY A 231 8.58 4.37 3.47
N ASP A 232 8.80 3.42 2.54
CA ASP A 232 10.13 2.86 2.25
C ASP A 232 11.12 3.94 1.83
N GLY A 233 10.72 4.81 0.89
CA GLY A 233 11.52 5.95 0.48
C GLY A 233 11.79 6.93 1.62
N THR A 234 10.83 7.11 2.52
CA THR A 234 10.96 7.99 3.70
C THR A 234 12.01 7.46 4.66
N VAL A 235 11.90 6.19 5.04
CA VAL A 235 12.85 5.52 5.95
C VAL A 235 14.24 5.45 5.33
N CYS A 236 14.33 5.11 4.05
CA CYS A 236 15.60 5.08 3.32
C CYS A 236 16.30 6.45 3.32
N THR A 237 15.55 7.52 3.04
CA THR A 237 16.09 8.89 3.06
C THR A 237 16.50 9.32 4.48
N LEU A 238 15.72 8.93 5.49
CA LEU A 238 16.02 9.22 6.89
C LEU A 238 17.31 8.54 7.35
N VAL A 239 17.47 7.24 7.06
CA VAL A 239 18.69 6.46 7.37
C VAL A 239 19.89 7.02 6.63
N ALA A 240 19.75 7.30 5.33
CA ALA A 240 20.83 7.92 4.56
C ALA A 240 21.26 9.27 5.16
N SER A 241 20.30 10.06 5.65
CA SER A 241 20.61 11.32 6.33
C SER A 241 21.31 11.13 7.67
N SER A 242 20.97 10.09 8.45
CA SER A 242 21.61 9.84 9.74
C SER A 242 23.04 9.31 9.59
N GLU A 243 23.29 8.51 8.55
CA GLU A 243 24.61 7.93 8.25
C GLU A 243 25.51 8.85 7.41
N GLY A 244 25.04 10.06 7.05
CA GLY A 244 25.80 10.99 6.23
C GLY A 244 25.92 10.57 4.75
N GLU A 245 25.08 9.63 4.31
CA GLU A 245 25.03 9.09 2.95
C GLU A 245 24.00 9.80 2.04
N LEU A 246 23.63 11.03 2.41
CA LEU A 246 22.70 11.87 1.64
C LEU A 246 23.44 13.02 0.94
N ASN A 247 23.53 12.90 -0.39
CA ASN A 247 24.13 13.86 -1.32
C ASN A 247 23.05 14.76 -1.99
N ALA A 248 22.03 15.14 -1.21
CA ALA A 248 20.90 15.96 -1.65
C ALA A 248 21.23 17.45 -1.83
#